data_AF-X1VNB1-F1
#
_entry.id   AF-X1VNB1-F1
#
_cell.length_a   1.000
_cell.length_b   1.000
_cell.length_c   1.000
_cell.angle_alpha   90.00
_cell.angle_beta   90.00
_cell.angle_gamma   90.00
#
_symmetry.space_group_name_H-M   'P 1'
#
loop_
_entity.id
_entity.type
_entity.pdbx_description
1 polymer ?
#
loop_
_entity_poly.entity_id
_entity_poly.type
_entity_poly.pdbx_seq_one_letter_code
_entity_poly.pdbx_strand_id
1 'polypeptide(L)'
;ENPDQRASYDEKNGIIWIFVRFPVVAKYLDESLSPNAVEGKTMLAELVGEVYCRFTAREKIERGIEYITLTDPIDSFYRAVTDLQRKSLHLIHELIFRYKL
;
A
#
# COMPACT_ATOMS: atom_id res chain seq x y z
N GLU A 1 -1.05 10.06 -18.56
CA GLU A 1 0.25 10.38 -17.95
C GLU A 1 0.79 9.14 -17.26
N ASN A 2 2.12 8.99 -17.17
CA ASN A 2 2.76 7.96 -16.35
C ASN A 2 2.86 8.50 -14.92
N PRO A 3 2.11 7.97 -13.95
CA PRO A 3 2.16 8.47 -12.60
C PRO A 3 3.49 8.09 -11.94
N ASP A 4 4.05 9.00 -11.14
CA ASP A 4 5.29 8.77 -10.39
C ASP A 4 5.15 7.65 -9.33
N GLN A 5 3.91 7.25 -9.02
CA GLN A 5 3.59 6.21 -8.05
C GLN A 5 2.68 5.16 -8.68
N ARG A 6 2.74 3.92 -8.15
CA ARG A 6 1.94 2.79 -8.63
C ARG A 6 0.54 2.73 -8.03
N ALA A 7 0.40 3.30 -6.85
CA ALA A 7 -0.87 3.48 -6.16
C ALA A 7 -0.81 4.69 -5.21
N SER A 8 -1.97 5.25 -4.87
CA SER A 8 -2.08 6.37 -3.94
C SER A 8 -3.34 6.26 -3.08
N TYR A 9 -3.35 6.94 -1.94
CA TYR A 9 -4.55 7.09 -1.11
C TYR A 9 -5.16 8.48 -1.30
N ASP A 10 -6.46 8.50 -1.57
CA ASP A 10 -7.28 9.70 -1.51
C ASP A 10 -7.92 9.77 -0.12
N GLU A 11 -7.31 10.55 0.76
CA GLU A 11 -7.74 10.71 2.15
C GLU A 11 -9.15 11.30 2.29
N LYS A 12 -9.58 12.13 1.33
CA LYS A 12 -10.89 12.78 1.37
C LYS A 12 -12.02 11.78 1.15
N ASN A 13 -11.80 10.83 0.25
CA ASN A 13 -12.83 9.86 -0.15
C ASN A 13 -12.59 8.46 0.45
N GLY A 14 -11.45 8.22 1.09
CA GLY A 14 -11.06 6.91 1.60
C GLY A 14 -10.78 5.90 0.49
N ILE A 15 -10.33 6.36 -0.69
CA ILE A 15 -10.16 5.53 -1.89
C ILE A 15 -8.68 5.25 -2.13
N ILE A 16 -8.34 3.98 -2.37
CA ILE A 16 -7.03 3.60 -2.91
C ILE A 16 -7.13 3.60 -4.44
N TRP A 17 -6.34 4.47 -5.07
CA TRP A 17 -6.18 4.52 -6.52
C TRP A 17 -5.04 3.61 -6.94
N ILE A 18 -5.30 2.71 -7.89
CA ILE A 18 -4.29 1.85 -8.51
C ILE A 18 -4.07 2.30 -9.96
N PHE A 19 -2.83 2.63 -10.29
CA PHE A 19 -2.50 3.13 -11.63
C PHE A 19 -2.15 1.97 -12.56
N VAL A 20 -3.17 1.35 -13.15
CA VAL A 20 -3.03 0.14 -13.98
C VAL A 20 -2.16 0.32 -15.22
N ARG A 21 -1.90 1.55 -15.66
CA ARG A 21 -0.99 1.87 -16.78
C ARG A 21 0.48 1.99 -16.37
N PHE A 22 0.80 1.92 -15.08
CA PHE A 22 2.18 1.90 -14.62
C PHE A 22 2.88 0.63 -15.13
N PRO A 23 4.10 0.68 -15.69
CA PRO A 23 4.69 -0.42 -16.47
C PRO A 23 4.71 -1.79 -15.80
N VAL A 24 4.97 -1.87 -14.49
CA VAL A 24 4.95 -3.14 -13.77
C VAL A 24 3.53 -3.59 -13.43
N VAL A 25 2.63 -2.66 -13.12
CA VAL A 25 1.23 -2.97 -12.74
C VAL A 25 0.45 -3.52 -13.93
N ALA A 26 0.65 -2.92 -15.12
CA ALA A 26 0.00 -3.31 -16.37
C ALA A 26 0.26 -4.77 -16.78
N LYS A 27 1.28 -5.43 -16.22
CA LYS A 27 1.59 -6.84 -16.46
C LYS A 27 0.67 -7.80 -15.71
N TYR A 28 0.00 -7.32 -14.65
CA TYR A 28 -0.70 -8.17 -13.68
C TYR A 28 -2.14 -7.74 -13.42
N LEU A 29 -2.45 -6.46 -13.63
CA LEU A 29 -3.76 -5.87 -13.34
C LEU A 29 -4.25 -5.05 -14.54
N ASP A 30 -5.56 -5.09 -14.74
CA ASP A 30 -6.29 -4.25 -15.68
C ASP A 30 -7.31 -3.38 -14.94
N GLU A 31 -8.10 -2.61 -15.69
CA GLU A 31 -9.11 -1.69 -15.15
C GLU A 31 -10.22 -2.38 -14.33
N SER A 32 -10.39 -3.71 -14.45
CA SER A 32 -11.36 -4.46 -13.64
C SER A 32 -10.90 -4.68 -12.19
N LEU A 33 -9.58 -4.56 -11.94
CA LEU A 33 -8.93 -4.90 -10.67
C LEU A 33 -9.34 -6.28 -10.12
N SER A 34 -9.73 -7.21 -11.01
CA SER A 34 -10.25 -8.53 -10.66
C SER A 34 -9.31 -9.64 -11.13
N PRO A 35 -8.11 -9.76 -10.52
CA PRO A 35 -7.14 -10.75 -10.96
C PRO A 35 -7.58 -12.17 -10.62
N ASN A 36 -7.71 -13.00 -11.66
CA ASN A 36 -7.94 -14.44 -11.51
C ASN A 36 -6.65 -15.21 -11.19
N ALA A 37 -5.51 -14.70 -11.65
CA ALA A 37 -4.20 -15.30 -11.44
C ALA A 37 -3.62 -14.96 -10.06
N VAL A 38 -2.82 -15.88 -9.51
CA VAL A 38 -2.16 -15.72 -8.20
C VAL A 38 -1.23 -14.50 -8.21
N GLU A 39 -0.53 -14.27 -9.31
CA GLU A 39 0.38 -13.15 -9.53
C GLU A 39 -0.36 -11.81 -9.49
N GLY A 40 -1.54 -11.75 -10.11
CA GLY A 40 -2.39 -10.56 -10.07
C GLY A 40 -2.91 -10.26 -8.67
N LYS A 41 -3.37 -11.28 -7.93
CA LYS A 41 -3.77 -11.13 -6.53
C LYS A 41 -2.61 -10.68 -5.64
N THR A 42 -1.42 -11.19 -5.91
CA THR A 42 -0.18 -10.81 -5.22
C THR A 42 0.16 -9.35 -5.48
N MET A 43 0.11 -8.90 -6.74
CA MET A 43 0.33 -7.49 -7.10
C MET A 43 -0.71 -6.57 -6.45
N LEU A 44 -2.00 -6.96 -6.46
CA LEU A 44 -3.05 -6.19 -5.81
C LEU A 44 -2.80 -6.06 -4.29
N ALA A 45 -2.43 -7.15 -3.63
CA ALA A 45 -2.08 -7.13 -2.21
C ALA A 45 -0.85 -6.27 -1.91
N GLU A 46 0.17 -6.30 -2.77
CA GLU A 46 1.36 -5.45 -2.66
C GLU A 46 0.99 -3.97 -2.72
N LEU A 47 0.18 -3.57 -3.72
CA LEU A 47 -0.22 -2.17 -3.91
C LEU A 47 -1.08 -1.64 -2.77
N VAL A 48 -2.05 -2.45 -2.31
CA VAL A 48 -2.87 -2.11 -1.13
C VAL A 48 -2.00 -2.01 0.11
N GLY A 49 -1.06 -2.95 0.30
CA GLY A 49 -0.11 -2.96 1.40
C GLY A 49 0.82 -1.75 1.41
N GLU A 50 1.35 -1.35 0.24
CA GLU A 50 2.20 -0.18 0.07
C GLU A 50 1.47 1.09 0.54
N VAL A 51 0.24 1.29 0.04
CA VAL A 51 -0.55 2.47 0.36
C VAL A 51 -0.96 2.48 1.84
N TYR A 52 -1.45 1.36 2.35
CA TYR A 52 -1.86 1.22 3.75
C TYR A 52 -0.71 1.51 4.71
N CYS A 53 0.47 0.92 4.48
CA CYS A 53 1.61 1.08 5.39
C CYS A 53 2.15 2.52 5.35
N ARG A 54 2.24 3.13 4.17
CA ARG A 54 2.72 4.53 4.02
C ARG A 54 1.77 5.52 4.68
N PHE A 55 0.45 5.37 4.46
CA PHE A 55 -0.54 6.24 5.08
C PHE A 55 -0.55 6.09 6.60
N THR A 56 -0.62 4.85 7.09
CA THR A 56 -0.66 4.58 8.54
C THR A 56 0.62 5.06 9.24
N ALA A 57 1.79 4.95 8.59
CA ALA A 57 3.04 5.48 9.13
C ALA A 57 2.99 7.01 9.29
N ARG A 58 2.49 7.74 8.28
CA ARG A 58 2.32 9.20 8.34
C ARG A 58 1.37 9.59 9.45
N GLU A 59 0.17 9.00 9.47
CA GLU A 59 -0.84 9.25 10.50
C GLU A 59 -0.30 9.03 11.92
N LYS A 60 0.45 7.96 12.13
CA LYS A 60 1.07 7.67 13.44
C LYS A 60 2.08 8.74 13.84
N ILE A 61 2.95 9.14 12.92
CA ILE A 61 3.98 10.17 13.16
C ILE A 61 3.32 11.53 13.43
N GLU A 62 2.35 11.94 12.61
CA GLU A 62 1.64 13.22 12.73
C GLU A 62 0.85 13.32 14.05
N ARG A 63 0.30 12.20 14.52
CA ARG A 63 -0.39 12.12 15.81
C ARG A 63 0.54 11.91 17.01
N GLY A 64 1.84 11.74 16.80
CA GLY A 64 2.81 11.43 17.84
C GLY A 64 2.62 10.05 18.50
N ILE A 65 1.97 9.11 17.82
CA ILE A 65 1.66 7.77 18.31
C ILE A 65 2.72 6.79 17.78
N GLU A 66 3.64 6.39 18.68
CA GLU A 66 4.81 5.57 18.35
C GLU A 66 5.78 6.29 17.40
N TYR A 67 7.07 5.98 17.45
CA TYR A 67 8.14 6.75 16.76
C TYR A 67 8.37 8.13 17.38
N ILE A 68 8.58 8.14 18.71
CA ILE A 68 9.23 9.25 19.41
C ILE A 68 10.51 9.58 18.64
N THR A 69 10.58 10.83 18.17
CA THR A 69 11.64 11.44 17.39
C THR A 69 13.00 11.29 18.07
N LEU A 70 13.66 10.15 17.88
CA LEU A 70 15.04 9.93 18.34
C LEU A 70 16.05 10.08 17.18
N THR A 71 15.59 10.32 15.95
CA THR A 71 16.40 10.45 14.72
C THR A 71 15.70 11.31 13.66
N ASP A 72 16.39 11.56 12.54
CA ASP A 72 15.91 12.22 11.32
C ASP A 72 14.47 11.81 10.91
N PRO A 73 13.62 12.75 10.44
CA PRO A 73 12.22 12.46 10.07
C PRO A 73 12.06 11.38 8.99
N ILE A 74 13.01 11.31 8.03
CA ILE A 74 12.99 10.34 6.94
C ILE A 74 13.22 8.93 7.50
N ASP A 75 14.23 8.78 8.36
CA ASP A 75 14.53 7.51 9.03
C ASP A 75 13.35 7.02 9.89
N SER A 76 12.71 7.95 10.59
CA SER A 76 11.55 7.67 11.43
C SER A 76 10.38 7.14 10.59
N PHE A 77 10.11 7.76 9.44
CA PHE A 77 9.10 7.29 8.49
C PHE A 77 9.42 5.90 7.94
N TYR A 78 10.65 5.64 7.49
CA TYR A 78 11.01 4.33 6.95
C TYR A 78 10.93 3.21 7.98
N ARG A 79 11.33 3.47 9.23
CA ARG A 79 11.17 2.50 10.33
C ARG A 79 9.69 2.20 10.59
N ALA A 80 8.84 3.22 10.59
CA ALA A 80 7.41 3.05 10.78
C ALA A 80 6.77 2.21 9.66
N VAL A 81 7.08 2.51 8.40
CA VAL A 81 6.61 1.73 7.25
C VAL A 81 7.07 0.27 7.36
N THR A 82 8.35 0.03 7.67
CA THR A 82 8.92 -1.32 7.77
C THR A 82 8.23 -2.15 8.87
N ASP A 83 8.01 -1.55 10.03
CA ASP A 83 7.33 -2.23 11.13
C ASP A 83 5.86 -2.55 10.80
N LEU A 84 5.16 -1.61 10.17
CA LEU A 84 3.79 -1.81 9.69
C LEU A 84 3.71 -2.90 8.63
N GLN A 85 4.67 -2.94 7.69
CA GLN A 85 4.75 -3.97 6.66
C GLN A 85 4.88 -5.36 7.30
N ARG A 86 5.82 -5.52 8.23
CA ARG A 86 6.02 -6.78 8.97
C ARG A 86 4.75 -7.22 9.71
N LYS A 87 4.03 -6.28 10.31
CA LYS A 87 2.81 -6.55 11.07
C LYS A 87 1.57 -6.80 10.21
N SER A 88 1.50 -6.23 9.00
CA SER A 88 0.23 -6.10 8.28
C SER A 88 0.21 -6.78 6.91
N LEU A 89 1.35 -6.92 6.20
CA LEU A 89 1.33 -7.42 4.82
C LEU A 89 0.74 -8.83 4.70
N HIS A 90 1.11 -9.75 5.61
CA HIS A 90 0.56 -11.10 5.58
C HIS A 90 -0.97 -11.12 5.73
N LEU A 91 -1.53 -10.25 6.59
CA LEU A 91 -2.98 -10.10 6.77
C LEU A 91 -3.65 -9.52 5.53
N ILE A 92 -3.03 -8.50 4.90
CA ILE A 92 -3.54 -7.90 3.66
C ILE A 92 -3.55 -8.92 2.53
N HIS A 93 -2.48 -9.70 2.40
CA HIS A 93 -2.42 -10.80 1.44
C HIS A 93 -3.54 -11.81 1.69
N GLU A 94 -3.74 -12.26 2.93
CA GLU A 94 -4.83 -13.18 3.26
C GLU A 94 -6.21 -12.60 2.91
N LEU A 95 -6.45 -11.33 3.20
CA LEU A 95 -7.72 -10.65 2.90
C LEU A 95 -7.97 -10.60 1.40
N ILE A 96 -7.01 -10.14 0.60
CA ILE A 96 -7.14 -10.05 -0.86
C ILE A 96 -7.33 -11.43 -1.49
N PHE A 97 -6.65 -12.47 -0.99
CA PHE A 97 -6.78 -13.81 -1.54
C PHE A 97 -8.15 -14.46 -1.22
N ARG A 98 -8.74 -14.13 -0.07
CA ARG A 98 -10.08 -14.58 0.32
C ARG A 98 -11.19 -13.77 -0.32
N TYR A 99 -10.91 -12.53 -0.69
CA TYR A 99 -11.88 -11.65 -1.31
C TYR A 99 -12.28 -12.24 -2.67
N LYS A 100 -13.58 -12.51 -2.81
CA LYS A 100 -14.20 -12.85 -4.10
C LYS A 100 -14.82 -11.57 -4.63
N LEU A 101 -14.22 -11.04 -5.70
CA LEU A 101 -14.83 -9.99 -6.53
C LEU A 101 -16.05 -10.56 -7.27
#